data_AF-A0A7T1L898-F1
#
_entry.id   AF-A0A7T1L898-F1
#
_cell.length_a   1.000
_cell.length_b   1.000
_cell.length_c   1.000
_cell.angle_alpha   90.00
_cell.angle_beta   90.00
_cell.angle_gamma   90.00
#
_symmetry.space_group_name_H-M   'P 1'
#
loop_
_entity.id
_entity.type
_entity.pdbx_description
1 polymer ?
#
loop_
_entity_poly.entity_id
_entity_poly.type
_entity_poly.pdbx_seq_one_letter_code
_entity_poly.pdbx_strand_id
1 'polypeptide(L)'
;MNDTELLIKNIVVDEFSKLLKNIENDFNINYVKKQYNFLLNQMDNNILANMVFVSSFESKSGFAIEAVAKKIAILKFGKENVPTIVNPKGIPYSPKNEENINGQIIVTNIDTDNSKLRGFITSYRARNMAKGRGKTRVESKVTQETKRELCEFASQFVDGCVHIKPVDLAFFDGEQWNLLELKAGGDLDSSNAPSNIEKLLTIYACLNEADANIYFATLYNKDGEGKTWKGAVKKHMAYPEMFLIGKDFWNKILPDSINFERFTELYRIALDELDLNKRILNMISETIEHE
;
A
#
# COMPACT_ATOMS: atom_id res chain seq x y z
N MET A 1 -8.78 -17.45 21.39
CA MET A 1 -9.04 -16.34 20.45
C MET A 1 -10.53 -16.14 20.37
N ASN A 2 -11.01 -14.90 20.29
CA ASN A 2 -12.42 -14.62 19.98
C ASN A 2 -12.67 -14.74 18.46
N ASP A 3 -13.93 -14.63 18.02
CA ASP A 3 -14.30 -14.79 16.61
C ASP A 3 -13.58 -13.79 15.69
N THR A 4 -13.48 -12.52 16.10
CA THR A 4 -12.77 -11.47 15.34
C THR A 4 -11.28 -11.78 15.19
N GLU A 5 -10.63 -12.22 16.27
CA GLU A 5 -9.22 -12.64 16.25
C GLU A 5 -9.00 -13.84 15.32
N LEU A 6 -9.92 -14.81 15.34
CA LEU A 6 -9.85 -15.98 14.47
C LEU A 6 -10.01 -15.59 13.00
N LEU A 7 -10.94 -14.68 12.68
CA LEU A 7 -11.11 -14.14 11.33
C LEU A 7 -9.85 -13.42 10.84
N ILE A 8 -9.25 -12.55 11.67
CA ILE A 8 -8.01 -11.84 11.32
C ILE A 8 -6.86 -12.82 11.08
N LYS A 9 -6.66 -13.78 11.98
CA LYS A 9 -5.63 -14.81 11.83
C LYS A 9 -5.83 -15.59 10.52
N ASN A 10 -7.06 -16.04 10.24
CA ASN A 10 -7.37 -16.79 9.02
C ASN A 10 -7.15 -15.96 7.75
N ILE A 11 -7.45 -14.65 7.77
CA ILE A 11 -7.13 -13.74 6.67
C ILE A 11 -5.62 -13.74 6.37
N VAL A 12 -4.78 -13.67 7.42
CA VAL A 12 -3.32 -13.73 7.27
C VAL A 12 -2.88 -15.09 6.73
N VAL A 13 -3.38 -16.19 7.31
CA VAL A 13 -3.07 -17.56 6.85
C VAL A 13 -3.40 -17.72 5.37
N ASP A 14 -4.58 -17.29 4.93
CA ASP A 14 -5.03 -17.43 3.54
C ASP A 14 -4.12 -16.68 2.57
N GLU A 15 -3.82 -15.40 2.84
CA GLU A 15 -3.01 -14.58 1.92
C GLU A 15 -1.54 -15.00 1.94
N PHE A 16 -0.99 -15.36 3.10
CA PHE A 16 0.39 -15.82 3.17
C PHE A 16 0.56 -17.26 2.66
N SER A 17 -0.46 -18.11 2.74
CA SER A 17 -0.43 -19.43 2.08
C SER A 17 -0.31 -19.30 0.55
N LYS A 18 -1.07 -18.37 -0.06
CA LYS A 18 -0.98 -18.08 -1.50
C LYS A 18 0.39 -17.52 -1.86
N LEU A 19 0.91 -16.60 -1.06
CA LEU A 19 2.25 -16.06 -1.23
C LEU A 19 3.31 -17.17 -1.23
N LEU A 20 3.25 -18.08 -0.24
CA LEU A 20 4.24 -19.15 -0.12
C LEU A 20 4.18 -20.12 -1.29
N LYS A 21 2.98 -20.53 -1.70
CA LYS A 21 2.80 -21.36 -2.91
C LYS A 21 3.39 -20.68 -4.15
N ASN A 22 3.20 -19.37 -4.28
CA ASN A 22 3.76 -18.61 -5.41
C ASN A 22 5.29 -18.54 -5.37
N ILE A 23 5.90 -18.47 -4.17
CA ILE A 23 7.36 -18.53 -4.02
C ILE A 23 7.86 -19.96 -4.31
N GLU A 24 7.25 -20.97 -3.72
CA GLU A 24 7.61 -22.39 -3.92
C GLU A 24 7.60 -22.75 -5.42
N ASN A 25 6.58 -22.33 -6.16
CA ASN A 25 6.44 -22.62 -7.58
C ASN A 25 7.51 -21.96 -8.46
N ASP A 26 8.04 -20.80 -8.07
CA ASP A 26 9.00 -20.06 -8.89
C ASP A 26 10.43 -20.01 -8.30
N PHE A 27 10.65 -20.64 -7.16
CA PHE A 27 11.89 -20.58 -6.40
C PHE A 27 13.10 -21.03 -7.23
N ASN A 28 13.05 -22.25 -7.76
CA ASN A 28 14.15 -22.82 -8.55
C ASN A 28 14.43 -21.99 -9.82
N ILE A 29 13.39 -21.52 -10.50
CA ILE A 29 13.52 -20.68 -11.68
C ILE A 29 14.25 -19.37 -11.32
N ASN A 30 13.90 -18.76 -10.20
CA ASN A 30 14.52 -17.52 -9.73
C ASN A 30 15.95 -17.76 -9.24
N TYR A 31 16.23 -18.93 -8.64
CA TYR A 31 17.56 -19.34 -8.24
C TYR A 31 18.50 -19.51 -9.44
N VAL A 32 18.11 -20.28 -10.46
CA VAL A 32 18.89 -20.44 -11.70
C VAL A 32 19.16 -19.09 -12.35
N LYS A 33 18.17 -18.20 -12.41
CA LYS A 33 18.35 -16.83 -12.92
C LYS A 33 19.37 -16.03 -12.10
N LYS A 34 19.41 -16.21 -10.77
CA LYS A 34 20.32 -15.50 -9.88
C LYS A 34 21.78 -15.92 -10.09
N GLN A 35 22.04 -17.16 -10.50
CA GLN A 35 23.39 -17.65 -10.83
C GLN A 35 24.01 -16.99 -12.08
N TYR A 36 23.19 -16.41 -12.95
CA TYR A 36 23.70 -15.60 -14.06
C TYR A 36 24.04 -14.16 -13.66
N ASN A 37 23.75 -13.76 -12.42
CA ASN A 37 24.15 -12.44 -11.91
C ASN A 37 25.65 -12.43 -11.62
N PHE A 38 26.45 -11.90 -12.55
CA PHE A 38 27.91 -11.85 -12.44
C PHE A 38 28.43 -11.13 -11.18
N LEU A 39 27.61 -10.30 -10.52
CA LEU A 39 27.97 -9.63 -9.27
C LEU A 39 27.85 -10.56 -8.05
N LEU A 40 27.00 -11.57 -8.13
CA LEU A 40 26.61 -12.42 -6.99
C LEU A 40 26.94 -13.90 -7.20
N ASN A 41 27.16 -14.35 -8.43
CA ASN A 41 27.32 -15.76 -8.77
C ASN A 41 28.62 -16.42 -8.27
N GLN A 42 29.48 -15.66 -7.60
CA GLN A 42 30.65 -16.17 -6.88
C GLN A 42 30.34 -16.52 -5.42
N MET A 43 29.15 -16.19 -4.93
CA MET A 43 28.69 -16.55 -3.58
C MET A 43 28.31 -18.03 -3.52
N ASP A 44 28.36 -18.61 -2.32
CA ASP A 44 27.92 -20.00 -2.15
C ASP A 44 26.43 -20.17 -2.40
N ASN A 45 26.05 -21.40 -2.78
CA ASN A 45 24.68 -21.75 -3.15
C ASN A 45 23.67 -21.47 -2.03
N ASN A 46 24.07 -21.58 -0.76
CA ASN A 46 23.19 -21.31 0.37
C ASN A 46 22.89 -19.81 0.50
N ILE A 47 23.92 -18.95 0.38
CA ILE A 47 23.73 -17.49 0.31
C ILE A 47 22.83 -17.12 -0.89
N LEU A 48 23.09 -17.69 -2.07
CA LEU A 48 22.28 -17.41 -3.26
C LEU A 48 20.81 -17.78 -3.05
N ALA A 49 20.53 -18.97 -2.51
CA ALA A 49 19.17 -19.43 -2.24
C ALA A 49 18.46 -18.54 -1.20
N ASN A 50 19.15 -18.14 -0.13
CA ASN A 50 18.60 -17.19 0.85
C ASN A 50 18.29 -15.82 0.21
N MET A 51 19.17 -15.31 -0.66
CA MET A 51 18.92 -14.06 -1.38
C MET A 51 17.68 -14.14 -2.29
N VAL A 52 17.49 -15.28 -2.96
CA VAL A 52 16.32 -15.55 -3.81
C VAL A 52 15.05 -15.57 -2.98
N PHE A 53 15.09 -16.24 -1.82
CA PHE A 53 13.97 -16.22 -0.87
C PHE A 53 13.62 -14.79 -0.46
N VAL A 54 14.59 -14.03 0.08
CA VAL A 54 14.36 -12.65 0.58
C VAL A 54 13.79 -11.76 -0.52
N SER A 55 14.40 -11.76 -1.71
CA SER A 55 13.92 -10.93 -2.84
C SER A 55 12.49 -11.32 -3.26
N SER A 56 12.19 -12.62 -3.29
CA SER A 56 10.85 -13.11 -3.66
C SER A 56 9.81 -12.79 -2.60
N PHE A 57 10.17 -12.95 -1.32
CA PHE A 57 9.31 -12.66 -0.19
C PHE A 57 8.99 -11.16 -0.12
N GLU A 58 9.98 -10.29 -0.20
CA GLU A 58 9.76 -8.83 -0.19
C GLU A 58 8.86 -8.39 -1.36
N SER A 59 9.12 -8.88 -2.57
CA SER A 59 8.33 -8.50 -3.74
C SER A 59 6.87 -8.98 -3.67
N LYS A 60 6.62 -10.18 -3.15
CA LYS A 60 5.27 -10.77 -3.12
C LYS A 60 4.50 -10.40 -1.85
N SER A 61 5.19 -10.14 -0.74
CA SER A 61 4.57 -9.79 0.54
C SER A 61 3.85 -8.46 0.50
N GLY A 62 4.32 -7.49 -0.30
CA GLY A 62 3.63 -6.22 -0.54
C GLY A 62 2.18 -6.41 -1.01
N PHE A 63 1.94 -7.29 -1.98
CA PHE A 63 0.58 -7.56 -2.46
C PHE A 63 -0.25 -8.34 -1.43
N ALA A 64 0.35 -9.34 -0.77
CA ALA A 64 -0.36 -10.14 0.22
C ALA A 64 -0.83 -9.31 1.42
N ILE A 65 0.02 -8.40 1.91
CA ILE A 65 -0.30 -7.58 3.06
C ILE A 65 -1.27 -6.43 2.74
N GLU A 66 -1.26 -5.90 1.51
CA GLU A 66 -2.31 -5.00 1.01
C GLU A 66 -3.67 -5.72 0.98
N ALA A 67 -3.71 -6.97 0.52
CA ALA A 67 -4.93 -7.79 0.55
C ALA A 67 -5.41 -8.06 1.98
N VAL A 68 -4.48 -8.33 2.92
CA VAL A 68 -4.79 -8.45 4.36
C VAL A 68 -5.38 -7.14 4.89
N ALA A 69 -4.77 -5.99 4.59
CA ALA A 69 -5.25 -4.69 5.03
C ALA A 69 -6.68 -4.40 4.52
N LYS A 70 -6.95 -4.66 3.23
CA LYS A 70 -8.31 -4.51 2.66
C LYS A 70 -9.32 -5.41 3.37
N LYS A 71 -9.00 -6.69 3.57
CA LYS A 71 -9.89 -7.65 4.25
C LYS A 71 -10.14 -7.27 5.72
N ILE A 72 -9.13 -6.75 6.42
CA ILE A 72 -9.27 -6.25 7.79
C ILE A 72 -10.14 -5.00 7.82
N ALA A 73 -9.95 -4.06 6.89
CA ALA A 73 -10.79 -2.88 6.77
C ALA A 73 -12.26 -3.26 6.54
N ILE A 74 -12.55 -4.30 5.76
CA ILE A 74 -13.91 -4.85 5.59
C ILE A 74 -14.49 -5.33 6.93
N LEU A 75 -13.69 -5.96 7.80
CA LEU A 75 -14.18 -6.39 9.12
C LEU A 75 -14.58 -5.22 10.02
N LYS A 76 -13.92 -4.05 9.88
CA LYS A 76 -14.22 -2.85 10.66
C LYS A 76 -15.38 -2.03 10.06
N PHE A 77 -15.31 -1.76 8.76
CA PHE A 77 -16.20 -0.80 8.10
C PHE A 77 -17.34 -1.43 7.33
N GLY A 78 -17.31 -2.74 7.06
CA GLY A 78 -18.29 -3.41 6.20
C GLY A 78 -17.87 -3.43 4.72
N LYS A 79 -18.41 -4.38 3.96
CA LYS A 79 -18.02 -4.63 2.55
C LYS A 79 -18.47 -3.51 1.62
N GLU A 80 -19.61 -2.92 1.92
CA GLU A 80 -20.20 -1.76 1.25
C GLU A 80 -19.34 -0.51 1.37
N ASN A 81 -18.61 -0.36 2.48
CA ASN A 81 -17.75 0.78 2.75
C ASN A 81 -16.29 0.55 2.33
N VAL A 82 -15.92 -0.68 1.98
CA VAL A 82 -14.60 -1.02 1.39
C VAL A 82 -14.79 -1.74 0.05
N PRO A 83 -15.47 -1.12 -0.93
CA PRO A 83 -15.85 -1.80 -2.16
C PRO A 83 -14.64 -2.02 -3.08
N THR A 84 -14.67 -3.08 -3.89
CA THR A 84 -13.66 -3.27 -4.96
C THR A 84 -13.71 -2.15 -6.00
N ILE A 85 -14.91 -1.64 -6.29
CA ILE A 85 -15.16 -0.51 -7.18
C ILE A 85 -15.61 0.69 -6.35
N VAL A 86 -14.75 1.69 -6.22
CA VAL A 86 -15.05 2.95 -5.54
C VAL A 86 -15.63 3.92 -6.57
N ASN A 87 -16.91 4.23 -6.43
CA ASN A 87 -17.65 5.07 -7.37
C ASN A 87 -18.67 5.96 -6.65
N PRO A 88 -18.21 6.95 -5.85
CA PRO A 88 -19.13 7.80 -5.08
C PRO A 88 -19.99 8.71 -5.98
N LYS A 89 -19.54 8.98 -7.22
CA LYS A 89 -20.27 9.80 -8.19
C LYS A 89 -21.34 9.03 -8.98
N GLY A 90 -21.49 7.72 -8.74
CA GLY A 90 -22.51 6.91 -9.41
C GLY A 90 -22.35 6.85 -10.94
N ILE A 91 -21.11 6.94 -11.43
CA ILE A 91 -20.81 6.92 -12.86
C ILE A 91 -21.23 5.56 -13.44
N PRO A 92 -22.01 5.51 -14.53
CA PRO A 92 -22.42 4.25 -15.14
C PRO A 92 -21.20 3.42 -15.58
N TYR A 93 -20.88 2.40 -14.80
CA TYR A 93 -19.77 1.50 -15.05
C TYR A 93 -20.20 0.07 -14.68
N SER A 94 -20.16 -0.82 -15.67
CA SER A 94 -20.47 -2.24 -15.49
C SER A 94 -19.34 -3.04 -16.10
N PRO A 95 -18.31 -3.42 -15.30
CA PRO A 95 -17.26 -4.29 -15.80
C PRO A 95 -17.87 -5.64 -16.19
N LYS A 96 -17.39 -6.23 -17.29
CA LYS A 96 -17.85 -7.56 -17.71
C LYS A 96 -17.57 -8.62 -16.63
N ASN A 97 -16.41 -8.52 -15.96
CA ASN A 97 -15.98 -9.43 -14.90
C ASN A 97 -15.38 -8.62 -13.74
N GLU A 98 -16.20 -8.21 -12.75
CA GLU A 98 -15.72 -7.51 -11.54
C GLU A 98 -14.71 -8.37 -10.75
N GLU A 99 -14.88 -9.69 -10.76
CA GLU A 99 -14.02 -10.67 -10.12
C GLU A 99 -12.56 -10.68 -10.62
N ASN A 100 -12.30 -10.12 -11.80
CA ASN A 100 -10.96 -10.01 -12.36
C ASN A 100 -10.22 -8.72 -11.95
N ILE A 101 -10.86 -7.84 -11.18
CA ILE A 101 -10.21 -6.61 -10.69
C ILE A 101 -9.25 -6.98 -9.56
N ASN A 102 -7.95 -6.85 -9.84
CA ASN A 102 -6.93 -6.94 -8.82
C ASN A 102 -6.94 -5.68 -7.94
N GLY A 103 -7.22 -5.84 -6.64
CA GLY A 103 -7.15 -4.74 -5.66
C GLY A 103 -8.44 -3.91 -5.57
N GLN A 104 -8.30 -2.58 -5.54
CA GLN A 104 -9.41 -1.63 -5.62
C GLN A 104 -9.17 -0.66 -6.77
N ILE A 105 -10.27 -0.17 -7.35
CA ILE A 105 -10.24 0.85 -8.39
C ILE A 105 -11.17 2.00 -8.05
N ILE A 106 -10.81 3.20 -8.50
CA ILE A 106 -11.68 4.37 -8.52
C ILE A 106 -12.23 4.52 -9.94
N VAL A 107 -13.54 4.63 -10.04
CA VAL A 107 -14.24 5.00 -11.28
C VAL A 107 -14.43 6.50 -11.29
N THR A 108 -14.01 7.14 -12.37
CA THR A 108 -14.10 8.59 -12.54
C THR A 108 -14.43 8.96 -13.98
N ASN A 109 -14.95 10.17 -14.19
CA ASN A 109 -15.16 10.77 -15.49
C ASN A 109 -14.20 11.94 -15.76
N ILE A 110 -13.18 12.07 -14.90
CA ILE A 110 -12.11 13.06 -15.03
C ILE A 110 -10.97 12.45 -15.84
N ASP A 111 -10.60 13.12 -16.94
CA ASP A 111 -9.40 12.78 -17.72
C ASP A 111 -8.14 13.15 -16.93
N THR A 112 -7.63 12.20 -16.15
CA THR A 112 -6.39 12.36 -15.38
C THR A 112 -5.12 12.16 -16.20
N ASP A 113 -5.25 11.74 -17.46
CA ASP A 113 -4.13 11.70 -18.39
C ASP A 113 -3.94 13.05 -19.11
N ASN A 114 -4.90 13.97 -18.95
CA ASN A 114 -4.80 15.35 -19.41
C ASN A 114 -3.53 16.06 -18.91
N SER A 115 -2.75 16.60 -19.84
CA SER A 115 -1.47 17.24 -19.53
C SER A 115 -1.59 18.47 -18.63
N LYS A 116 -2.70 19.22 -18.71
CA LYS A 116 -2.93 20.39 -17.85
C LYS A 116 -3.23 19.98 -16.42
N LEU A 117 -4.06 18.96 -16.22
CA LEU A 117 -4.37 18.44 -14.88
C LEU A 117 -3.12 17.86 -14.23
N ARG A 118 -2.36 17.03 -14.95
CA ARG A 118 -1.08 16.49 -14.47
C ARG A 118 -0.09 17.60 -14.12
N GLY A 119 0.07 18.59 -15.01
CA GLY A 119 0.94 19.75 -14.76
C GLY A 119 0.52 20.56 -13.54
N PHE A 120 -0.78 20.70 -13.30
CA PHE A 120 -1.32 21.36 -12.12
C PHE A 120 -0.99 20.59 -10.84
N ILE A 121 -1.21 19.27 -10.81
CA ILE A 121 -0.90 18.43 -9.64
C ILE A 121 0.60 18.51 -9.28
N THR A 122 1.48 18.37 -10.27
CA THR A 122 2.93 18.51 -10.07
C THR A 122 3.28 19.89 -9.52
N SER A 123 2.69 20.95 -10.09
CA SER A 123 2.92 22.33 -9.66
C SER A 123 2.37 22.61 -8.26
N TYR A 124 1.19 22.08 -7.93
CA TYR A 124 0.54 22.17 -6.63
C TYR A 124 1.38 21.51 -5.53
N ARG A 125 1.91 20.30 -5.76
CA ARG A 125 2.86 19.67 -4.84
C ARG A 125 4.11 20.51 -4.67
N ALA A 126 4.73 20.95 -5.77
CA ALA A 126 6.01 21.65 -5.74
C ALA A 126 5.93 23.03 -5.06
N ARG A 127 4.84 23.79 -5.28
CA ARG A 127 4.64 25.11 -4.65
C ARG A 127 4.38 25.01 -3.15
N ASN A 128 3.74 23.92 -2.71
CA ASN A 128 3.29 23.70 -1.34
C ASN A 128 4.20 22.77 -0.54
N MET A 129 5.33 22.32 -1.09
CA MET A 129 6.29 21.51 -0.33
C MET A 129 6.96 22.32 0.79
N ALA A 130 7.38 21.64 1.86
CA ALA A 130 8.16 22.20 2.95
C ALA A 130 9.49 22.79 2.44
N LYS A 131 9.92 23.89 3.05
CA LYS A 131 11.15 24.63 2.70
C LYS A 131 11.96 24.94 3.95
N GLY A 132 13.27 25.19 3.78
CA GLY A 132 14.17 25.46 4.91
C GLY A 132 14.55 24.21 5.72
N ARG A 133 15.26 24.43 6.83
CA ARG A 133 15.76 23.37 7.74
C ARG A 133 15.79 23.88 9.19
N GLY A 134 15.72 22.98 10.16
CA GLY A 134 15.83 23.33 11.58
C GLY A 134 14.81 24.38 12.00
N LYS A 135 15.26 25.42 12.73
CA LYS A 135 14.39 26.49 13.24
C LYS A 135 13.72 27.35 12.16
N THR A 136 14.23 27.35 10.92
CA THR A 136 13.67 28.11 9.79
C THR A 136 12.83 27.24 8.85
N ARG A 137 12.57 25.98 9.24
CA ARG A 137 11.73 25.09 8.44
C ARG A 137 10.30 25.61 8.43
N VAL A 138 9.76 25.75 7.23
CA VAL A 138 8.34 25.97 6.96
C VAL A 138 7.78 24.63 6.50
N GLU A 139 6.75 24.14 7.20
CA GLU A 139 6.09 22.89 6.89
C GLU A 139 5.37 22.91 5.53
N SER A 140 5.06 21.72 5.02
CA SER A 140 4.29 21.61 3.79
C SER A 140 2.89 22.20 3.99
N LYS A 141 2.42 22.90 2.97
CA LYS A 141 1.06 23.46 2.90
C LYS A 141 0.08 22.52 2.19
N VAL A 142 0.49 21.33 1.77
CA VAL A 142 -0.45 20.30 1.32
C VAL A 142 -1.03 19.64 2.57
N THR A 143 -2.23 20.04 2.96
CA THR A 143 -2.97 19.56 4.16
C THR A 143 -4.28 18.89 3.72
N GLN A 144 -5.05 18.33 4.66
CA GLN A 144 -6.40 17.83 4.33
C GLN A 144 -7.33 18.95 3.84
N GLU A 145 -7.11 20.19 4.28
CA GLU A 145 -7.92 21.34 3.87
C GLU A 145 -7.51 21.88 2.50
N THR A 146 -6.22 22.20 2.30
CA THR A 146 -5.76 22.89 1.10
C THR A 146 -5.86 22.04 -0.17
N LYS A 147 -5.84 20.70 -0.03
CA LYS A 147 -6.01 19.79 -1.17
C LYS A 147 -7.35 19.96 -1.89
N ARG A 148 -8.36 20.59 -1.27
CA ARG A 148 -9.66 20.89 -1.91
C ARG A 148 -9.50 21.68 -3.23
N GLU A 149 -8.47 22.52 -3.33
CA GLU A 149 -8.10 23.23 -4.57
C GLU A 149 -7.89 22.27 -5.76
N LEU A 150 -7.32 21.08 -5.50
CA LEU A 150 -7.13 20.06 -6.53
C LEU A 150 -8.47 19.50 -7.03
N CYS A 151 -9.43 19.31 -6.14
CA CYS A 151 -10.76 18.77 -6.48
C CYS A 151 -11.53 19.77 -7.37
N GLU A 152 -11.49 21.04 -7.00
CA GLU A 152 -12.10 22.15 -7.75
C GLU A 152 -11.47 22.28 -9.14
N PHE A 153 -10.14 22.21 -9.23
CA PHE A 153 -9.44 22.27 -10.52
C PHE A 153 -9.71 21.03 -11.38
N ALA A 154 -9.66 19.83 -10.79
CA ALA A 154 -9.87 18.56 -11.50
C ALA A 154 -11.27 18.45 -12.11
N SER A 155 -12.29 19.05 -11.47
CA SER A 155 -13.68 19.05 -11.97
C SER A 155 -13.84 19.69 -13.36
N GLN A 156 -12.89 20.52 -13.81
CA GLN A 156 -12.89 21.11 -15.16
C GLN A 156 -12.50 20.11 -16.26
N PHE A 157 -12.00 18.94 -15.89
CA PHE A 157 -11.52 17.89 -16.80
C PHE A 157 -12.49 16.72 -16.91
N VAL A 158 -13.75 16.92 -16.54
CA VAL A 158 -14.81 15.95 -16.81
C VAL A 158 -15.04 15.88 -18.32
N ASP A 159 -14.81 14.71 -18.91
CA ASP A 159 -14.86 14.51 -20.38
C ASP A 159 -16.01 13.60 -20.85
N GLY A 160 -16.79 13.06 -19.92
CA GLY A 160 -17.91 12.15 -20.20
C GLY A 160 -17.49 10.72 -20.52
N CYS A 161 -16.18 10.41 -20.55
CA CYS A 161 -15.67 9.05 -20.67
C CYS A 161 -15.60 8.40 -19.28
N VAL A 162 -15.56 7.06 -19.24
CA VAL A 162 -15.30 6.33 -18.00
C VAL A 162 -13.81 6.01 -17.93
N HIS A 163 -13.18 6.52 -16.87
CA HIS A 163 -11.79 6.30 -16.53
C HIS A 163 -11.69 5.47 -15.25
N ILE A 164 -10.59 4.74 -15.13
CA ILE A 164 -10.31 3.88 -13.99
C ILE A 164 -8.88 4.13 -13.51
N LYS A 165 -8.69 4.30 -12.21
CA LYS A 165 -7.36 4.31 -11.59
C LYS A 165 -7.30 3.32 -10.42
N PRO A 166 -6.22 2.53 -10.29
CA PRO A 166 -6.02 1.69 -9.13
C PRO A 166 -5.75 2.53 -7.89
N VAL A 167 -6.17 2.02 -6.73
CA VAL A 167 -5.89 2.57 -5.41
C VAL A 167 -5.48 1.45 -4.47
N ASP A 168 -4.48 1.72 -3.62
CA ASP A 168 -3.92 0.69 -2.74
C ASP A 168 -4.93 0.31 -1.64
N LEU A 169 -5.54 1.31 -0.99
CA LEU A 169 -6.69 1.12 -0.11
C LEU A 169 -7.60 2.36 -0.11
N ALA A 170 -8.91 2.13 -0.23
CA ALA A 170 -9.93 3.15 -0.12
C ALA A 170 -11.13 2.63 0.68
N PHE A 171 -11.61 3.42 1.65
CA PHE A 171 -12.78 3.07 2.44
C PHE A 171 -13.57 4.31 2.89
N PHE A 172 -14.88 4.16 3.06
CA PHE A 172 -15.74 5.12 3.72
C PHE A 172 -15.80 4.79 5.22
N ASP A 173 -15.53 5.75 6.10
CA ASP A 173 -15.50 5.49 7.55
C ASP A 173 -16.83 5.74 8.26
N GLY A 174 -17.90 6.02 7.50
CA GLY A 174 -19.19 6.44 8.00
C GLY A 174 -19.43 7.94 7.87
N GLU A 175 -18.35 8.73 7.73
CA GLU A 175 -18.42 10.19 7.54
C GLU A 175 -17.84 10.61 6.19
N GLN A 176 -16.64 10.11 5.86
CA GLN A 176 -15.91 10.50 4.66
C GLN A 176 -15.10 9.37 4.05
N TRP A 177 -14.75 9.53 2.78
CA TRP A 177 -13.81 8.64 2.10
C TRP A 177 -12.39 8.85 2.62
N ASN A 178 -11.64 7.76 2.77
CA ASN A 178 -10.24 7.75 3.13
C ASN A 178 -9.47 7.02 2.02
N LEU A 179 -8.53 7.72 1.37
CA LEU A 179 -7.67 7.18 0.31
C LEU A 179 -6.25 7.01 0.83
N LEU A 180 -5.64 5.86 0.57
CA LEU A 180 -4.31 5.55 1.07
C LEU A 180 -3.39 5.12 -0.08
N GLU A 181 -2.17 5.66 -0.05
CA GLU A 181 -1.02 5.10 -0.78
C GLU A 181 -0.20 4.29 0.24
N LEU A 182 -0.09 2.98 0.03
CA LEU A 182 0.56 2.05 0.96
C LEU A 182 2.01 1.76 0.54
N LYS A 183 2.90 1.66 1.53
CA LYS A 183 4.28 1.14 1.38
C LYS A 183 4.61 0.20 2.54
N ALA A 184 5.56 -0.71 2.34
CA ALA A 184 5.94 -1.64 3.40
C ALA A 184 6.47 -0.93 4.67
N GLY A 185 7.54 -0.12 4.58
CA GLY A 185 8.09 0.57 5.75
C GLY A 185 9.34 1.42 5.52
N GLY A 186 9.83 1.52 4.27
CA GLY A 186 11.01 2.30 3.92
C GLY A 186 10.85 3.80 4.14
N ASP A 187 11.96 4.53 4.11
CA ASP A 187 11.94 6.01 4.15
C ASP A 187 11.48 6.65 2.82
N LEU A 188 11.38 5.83 1.74
CA LEU A 188 11.38 6.26 0.34
C LEU A 188 12.57 7.18 0.03
N ASP A 189 13.33 6.86 -1.01
CA ASP A 189 14.36 7.78 -1.46
C ASP A 189 13.75 9.11 -1.95
N SER A 190 14.57 10.16 -1.97
CA SER A 190 14.12 11.50 -2.37
C SER A 190 13.67 11.58 -3.84
N SER A 191 14.13 10.67 -4.70
CA SER A 191 13.73 10.61 -6.12
C SER A 191 12.31 10.08 -6.29
N ASN A 192 11.90 9.13 -5.45
CA ASN A 192 10.60 8.48 -5.51
C ASN A 192 9.52 9.22 -4.69
N ALA A 193 9.90 10.01 -3.69
CA ALA A 193 8.94 10.75 -2.88
C ALA A 193 7.99 11.68 -3.69
N PRO A 194 8.47 12.45 -4.69
CA PRO A 194 7.61 13.22 -5.59
C PRO A 194 6.50 12.42 -6.27
N SER A 195 6.85 11.32 -6.93
CA SER A 195 5.93 10.54 -7.77
C SER A 195 4.88 9.82 -6.94
N ASN A 196 5.24 9.31 -5.75
CA ASN A 196 4.29 8.69 -4.83
C ASN A 196 3.22 9.68 -4.36
N ILE A 197 3.61 10.93 -4.05
CA ILE A 197 2.63 11.96 -3.68
C ILE A 197 1.79 12.40 -4.86
N GLU A 198 2.38 12.56 -6.05
CA GLU A 198 1.60 12.89 -7.25
C GLU A 198 0.59 11.79 -7.60
N LYS A 199 0.93 10.50 -7.39
CA LYS A 199 -0.02 9.38 -7.51
C LYS A 199 -1.19 9.55 -6.54
N LEU A 200 -0.94 9.75 -5.25
CA LEU A 200 -1.99 9.93 -4.24
C LEU A 200 -2.89 11.15 -4.54
N LEU A 201 -2.31 12.28 -4.93
CA LEU A 201 -3.07 13.48 -5.31
C LEU A 201 -3.89 13.27 -6.60
N THR A 202 -3.40 12.47 -7.55
CA THR A 202 -4.14 12.08 -8.76
C THR A 202 -5.32 11.19 -8.41
N ILE A 203 -5.14 10.22 -7.52
CA ILE A 203 -6.22 9.33 -7.03
C ILE A 203 -7.31 10.17 -6.32
N TYR A 204 -6.92 11.14 -5.50
CA TYR A 204 -7.85 12.10 -4.88
C TYR A 204 -8.63 12.92 -5.92
N ALA A 205 -7.93 13.46 -6.92
CA ALA A 205 -8.56 14.17 -8.02
C ALA A 205 -9.56 13.28 -8.79
N CYS A 206 -9.25 11.98 -8.97
CA CYS A 206 -10.17 11.01 -9.60
C CYS A 206 -11.43 10.81 -8.76
N LEU A 207 -11.29 10.64 -7.44
CA LEU A 207 -12.43 10.44 -6.54
C LEU A 207 -13.39 11.64 -6.60
N ASN A 208 -12.82 12.84 -6.73
CA ASN A 208 -13.54 14.12 -6.80
C ASN A 208 -14.53 14.34 -5.65
N GLU A 209 -14.15 13.90 -4.44
CA GLU A 209 -14.85 14.14 -3.19
C GLU A 209 -14.03 15.08 -2.30
N ALA A 210 -14.44 16.35 -2.20
CA ALA A 210 -13.66 17.40 -1.55
C ALA A 210 -13.38 17.13 -0.06
N ASP A 211 -14.31 16.43 0.61
CA ASP A 211 -14.20 16.04 2.02
C ASP A 211 -13.40 14.76 2.25
N ALA A 212 -13.00 14.03 1.19
CA ALA A 212 -12.23 12.81 1.37
C ALA A 212 -10.85 13.10 1.99
N ASN A 213 -10.41 12.27 2.93
CA ASN A 213 -9.05 12.30 3.45
C ASN A 213 -8.11 11.53 2.55
N ILE A 214 -6.86 11.98 2.50
CA ILE A 214 -5.78 11.20 1.89
C ILE A 214 -4.65 10.97 2.89
N TYR A 215 -4.06 9.78 2.85
CA TYR A 215 -2.93 9.43 3.69
C TYR A 215 -1.83 8.74 2.89
N PHE A 216 -0.59 9.12 3.19
CA PHE A 216 0.55 8.27 2.90
C PHE A 216 0.74 7.33 4.09
N ALA A 217 0.74 6.02 3.85
CA ALA A 217 0.81 5.05 4.93
C ALA A 217 1.94 4.03 4.76
N THR A 218 2.45 3.55 5.88
CA THR A 218 3.37 2.41 5.91
C THR A 218 2.86 1.30 6.81
N LEU A 219 3.16 0.06 6.44
CA LEU A 219 2.72 -1.12 7.20
C LEU A 219 3.52 -1.33 8.48
N TYR A 220 4.77 -0.90 8.50
CA TYR A 220 5.61 -0.84 9.69
C TYR A 220 6.52 0.39 9.63
N ASN A 221 7.06 0.76 10.78
CA ASN A 221 8.13 1.73 10.88
C ASN A 221 9.49 1.01 10.89
N LYS A 222 10.31 1.19 9.85
CA LYS A 222 11.62 0.53 9.78
C LYS A 222 12.58 0.88 10.92
N ASP A 223 12.41 2.05 11.54
CA ASP A 223 13.24 2.46 12.67
C ASP A 223 12.69 1.88 14.00
N GLY A 224 11.50 1.27 13.98
CA GLY A 224 10.77 0.72 15.12
C GLY A 224 9.51 1.53 15.47
N GLU A 225 8.46 0.84 15.89
CA GLU A 225 7.17 1.45 16.23
C GLU A 225 7.30 2.48 17.36
N GLY A 226 6.59 3.61 17.23
CA GLY A 226 6.68 4.73 18.15
C GLY A 226 7.88 5.67 17.95
N LYS A 227 8.85 5.32 17.08
CA LYS A 227 9.91 6.27 16.72
C LYS A 227 9.43 7.26 15.66
N THR A 228 10.03 8.46 15.66
CA THR A 228 9.82 9.43 14.58
C THR A 228 10.30 8.85 13.25
N TRP A 229 9.36 8.58 12.34
CA TRP A 229 9.66 8.17 10.96
C TRP A 229 10.56 9.21 10.26
N LYS A 230 11.37 8.87 9.26
CA LYS A 230 12.33 9.83 8.66
C LYS A 230 12.19 10.00 7.16
N GLY A 231 11.11 9.48 6.59
CA GLY A 231 10.95 9.43 5.16
C GLY A 231 10.92 10.78 4.44
N ALA A 232 11.45 10.80 3.21
CA ALA A 232 11.59 12.01 2.41
C ALA A 232 10.24 12.63 2.01
N VAL A 233 9.17 11.82 2.00
CA VAL A 233 7.80 12.19 1.66
C VAL A 233 7.23 13.30 2.55
N LYS A 234 7.70 13.42 3.80
CA LYS A 234 7.28 14.49 4.73
C LYS A 234 7.53 15.91 4.23
N LYS A 235 8.36 16.07 3.20
CA LYS A 235 8.57 17.36 2.55
C LYS A 235 7.39 17.76 1.67
N HIS A 236 6.58 16.82 1.20
CA HIS A 236 5.58 17.04 0.15
C HIS A 236 4.14 17.13 0.66
N MET A 237 3.88 16.69 1.90
CA MET A 237 2.57 16.72 2.55
C MET A 237 2.71 17.00 4.05
N ALA A 238 1.62 17.47 4.67
CA ALA A 238 1.59 17.84 6.07
C ALA A 238 1.84 16.62 6.98
N TYR A 239 2.89 16.72 7.79
CA TYR A 239 3.29 15.71 8.76
C TYR A 239 3.08 16.26 10.18
N PRO A 240 2.44 15.51 11.10
CA PRO A 240 2.02 14.11 10.97
C PRO A 240 0.62 13.90 10.38
N GLU A 241 -0.19 14.94 10.21
CA GLU A 241 -1.63 14.89 9.87
C GLU A 241 -2.01 13.91 8.75
N MET A 242 -1.25 13.88 7.65
CA MET A 242 -1.57 13.08 6.46
C MET A 242 -0.76 11.77 6.38
N PHE A 243 -0.23 11.29 7.50
CA PHE A 243 0.63 10.12 7.57
C PHE A 243 0.10 9.08 8.56
N LEU A 244 0.02 7.84 8.11
CA LEU A 244 -0.34 6.69 8.95
C LEU A 244 0.82 5.68 8.93
N ILE A 245 1.72 5.77 9.91
CA ILE A 245 2.95 4.98 9.92
C ILE A 245 2.81 3.80 10.89
N GLY A 246 3.02 2.59 10.37
CA GLY A 246 3.05 1.37 11.16
C GLY A 246 1.79 1.19 11.98
N LYS A 247 1.92 1.21 13.31
CA LYS A 247 0.79 1.07 14.24
C LYS A 247 -0.36 2.03 13.97
N ASP A 248 -0.09 3.25 13.51
CA ASP A 248 -1.14 4.26 13.29
C ASP A 248 -2.03 3.88 12.10
N PHE A 249 -1.44 3.27 11.06
CA PHE A 249 -2.17 2.70 9.94
C PHE A 249 -3.04 1.52 10.37
N TRP A 250 -2.46 0.55 11.07
CA TRP A 250 -3.21 -0.63 11.50
C TRP A 250 -4.35 -0.27 12.44
N ASN A 251 -4.11 0.59 13.43
CA ASN A 251 -5.17 1.03 14.35
C ASN A 251 -6.30 1.81 13.64
N LYS A 252 -6.03 2.46 12.50
CA LYS A 252 -7.07 3.12 11.70
C LYS A 252 -8.03 2.11 11.05
N ILE A 253 -7.55 0.93 10.67
CA ILE A 253 -8.34 -0.07 9.91
C ILE A 253 -8.73 -1.33 10.70
N LEU A 254 -8.10 -1.59 11.84
CA LEU A 254 -8.42 -2.73 12.71
C LEU A 254 -9.77 -2.52 13.40
N PRO A 255 -10.58 -3.60 13.55
CA PRO A 255 -11.76 -3.56 14.40
C PRO A 255 -11.43 -3.01 15.79
N ASP A 256 -12.34 -2.25 16.40
CA ASP A 256 -12.06 -1.50 17.64
C ASP A 256 -11.65 -2.38 18.84
N SER A 257 -11.97 -3.67 18.79
CA SER A 257 -11.57 -4.67 19.79
C SER A 257 -10.13 -5.16 19.63
N ILE A 258 -9.42 -4.78 18.56
CA ILE A 258 -8.07 -5.24 18.21
C ILE A 258 -7.15 -4.04 18.03
N ASN A 259 -6.07 -3.99 18.82
CA ASN A 259 -5.00 -3.03 18.62
C ASN A 259 -3.85 -3.64 17.79
N PHE A 260 -2.93 -2.78 17.38
CA PHE A 260 -1.75 -3.18 16.61
C PHE A 260 -0.93 -4.29 17.28
N GLU A 261 -0.69 -4.21 18.58
CA GLU A 261 0.09 -5.23 19.31
C GLU A 261 -0.58 -6.60 19.17
N ARG A 262 -1.90 -6.66 19.42
CA ARG A 262 -2.65 -7.91 19.27
C ARG A 262 -2.65 -8.41 17.83
N PHE A 263 -2.78 -7.52 16.86
CA PHE A 263 -2.66 -7.87 15.44
C PHE A 263 -1.30 -8.51 15.12
N THR A 264 -0.18 -7.96 15.61
CA THR A 264 1.14 -8.55 15.36
C THR A 264 1.30 -9.94 15.99
N GLU A 265 0.67 -10.19 17.15
CA GLU A 265 0.61 -11.53 17.74
C GLU A 265 -0.16 -12.51 16.86
N LEU A 266 -1.33 -12.12 16.37
CA LEU A 266 -2.15 -12.95 15.46
C LEU A 266 -1.41 -13.23 14.15
N TYR A 267 -0.73 -12.22 13.61
CA TYR A 267 0.11 -12.37 12.43
C TYR A 267 1.22 -13.39 12.66
N ARG A 268 1.92 -13.33 13.80
CA ARG A 268 2.95 -14.33 14.16
C ARG A 268 2.35 -15.74 14.27
N ILE A 269 1.23 -15.88 14.96
CA ILE A 269 0.53 -17.18 15.10
C ILE A 269 0.16 -17.74 13.73
N ALA A 270 -0.32 -16.90 12.81
CA ALA A 270 -0.64 -17.31 11.45
C ALA A 270 0.60 -17.80 10.67
N LEU A 271 1.73 -17.10 10.80
CA LEU A 271 2.98 -17.53 10.14
C LEU A 271 3.56 -18.82 10.74
N ASP A 272 3.42 -19.00 12.06
CA ASP A 272 3.81 -20.24 12.74
C ASP A 272 2.93 -21.42 12.26
N GLU A 273 1.61 -21.21 12.11
CA GLU A 273 0.68 -22.20 11.56
C GLU A 273 0.99 -22.59 10.11
N LEU A 274 1.57 -21.67 9.33
CA LEU A 274 2.01 -21.95 7.97
C LEU A 274 3.35 -22.70 7.89
N ASP A 275 4.01 -22.95 9.03
CA ASP A 275 5.34 -23.54 9.11
C ASP A 275 6.35 -22.81 8.22
N LEU A 276 6.28 -21.46 8.18
CA LEU A 276 7.04 -20.62 7.25
C LEU A 276 8.53 -21.00 7.21
N ASN A 277 9.18 -21.09 8.38
CA ASN A 277 10.60 -21.42 8.48
C ASN A 277 10.92 -22.80 7.88
N LYS A 278 10.09 -23.81 8.15
CA LYS A 278 10.29 -25.16 7.63
C LYS A 278 10.16 -25.18 6.10
N ARG A 279 9.17 -24.47 5.55
CA ARG A 279 9.00 -24.36 4.08
C ARG A 279 10.19 -23.68 3.42
N ILE A 280 10.72 -22.61 4.02
CA ILE A 280 11.91 -21.92 3.53
C ILE A 280 13.11 -22.86 3.49
N LEU A 281 13.36 -23.57 4.59
CA LEU A 281 14.46 -24.53 4.68
C LEU A 281 14.34 -25.63 3.63
N ASN A 282 13.13 -26.17 3.42
CA ASN A 282 12.88 -27.18 2.40
C ASN A 282 13.14 -26.65 0.98
N MET A 283 12.65 -25.46 0.63
CA MET A 283 12.91 -24.86 -0.70
C MET A 283 14.41 -24.68 -0.96
N ILE A 284 15.15 -24.22 0.05
CA ILE A 284 16.60 -24.03 -0.03
C ILE A 284 17.30 -25.38 -0.18
N SER A 285 16.98 -26.38 0.64
CA SER A 285 17.64 -27.69 0.59
C SER A 285 17.37 -28.41 -0.73
N GLU A 286 16.11 -28.47 -1.18
CA GLU A 286 15.72 -29.13 -2.43
C GLU A 286 16.42 -28.50 -3.64
N THR A 287 16.62 -27.18 -3.64
CA THR A 287 17.30 -26.50 -4.76
C THR A 287 18.80 -26.79 -4.77
N ILE A 288 19.44 -26.85 -3.60
CA ILE A 288 20.89 -27.07 -3.50
C ILE A 288 21.25 -28.55 -3.74
N GLU A 289 20.40 -29.49 -3.32
CA GLU A 289 20.62 -30.94 -3.51
C GLU A 289 20.46 -31.41 -4.96
N HIS A 290 19.85 -30.59 -5.82
CA HIS A 290 19.60 -30.90 -7.23
C HIS A 290 20.59 -30.23 -8.21
N GLU A 291 21.69 -29.65 -7.70
CA GLU A 291 22.86 -29.17 -8.48
C GLU A 291 24.07 -30.10 -8.35
#